data_AF-A0A1B9MVD1-F1
#
_entry.id   AF-A0A1B9MVD1-F1
#
_cell.length_a   1.000
_cell.length_b   1.000
_cell.length_c   1.000
_cell.angle_alpha   90.00
_cell.angle_beta   90.00
_cell.angle_gamma   90.00
#
_symmetry.space_group_name_H-M   'P 1'
#
loop_
_entity.id
_entity.type
_entity.pdbx_description
1 polymer ?
#
loop_
_entity_poly.entity_id
_entity_poly.type
_entity_poly.pdbx_seq_one_letter_code
_entity_poly.pdbx_strand_id
1 'polypeptide(L)'
;MLPAIIFAKPRTSMVRLKKRYWFLLIILLTNLILGFCGWHYWISFKEKYHLSIDWHGINMSFEGLSFDEFTISQPSQLSVTAKNLLVSWSQLSAKNIDIYWQPNDAKALVKATQKVVDTTIQDLHQANFDLSTISTILDWLPKKIHIDSLTYYAQNNQQFDVKIDATKQLESIQLAVSSNNQYSAKLSTTLLFNEVDSRIDIQNGILTSNLSQFGIENGQLTLPFTGWISSNQFMLVNSGHASLMLEKANLFDDLILGRLESAFTFKVESAIPIESKQLATTTEFIINKCNGIYKNSEIKSATGKIKIVIKDNQFTASVPILNIQEVNLGIAFEQVKLAGIYNASLKTITQGQLNLKKAQASIFSGSVSIEPSKLNLAKLPQQLSLKLKQIQLKEILAKYPAEGLAGVGTIDGYLPVTLLKAKKKDGSVFELAIKNGQLTTINEGYLQFENSALKNYAQNNPNMKILTDIIKNFHYTKLQGTVNYANEIAKLGLNIQGSNLDVENGKAVNLNINLEENVAKLLMSLQLSDQISEPVRKRIQARLKKEASK
;
A
#
# COMPACT_ATOMS: atom_id res chain seq x y z
N MET A 1 -34.40 -65.42 -95.54
CA MET A 1 -35.55 -66.08 -94.88
C MET A 1 -35.92 -65.29 -93.63
N LEU A 2 -37.13 -64.74 -93.63
CA LEU A 2 -37.90 -64.33 -92.44
C LEU A 2 -38.26 -65.59 -91.59
N PRO A 3 -38.65 -65.50 -90.29
CA PRO A 3 -39.67 -64.58 -89.79
C PRO A 3 -39.40 -63.87 -88.44
N ALA A 4 -40.25 -62.89 -88.20
CA ALA A 4 -40.37 -62.04 -87.01
C ALA A 4 -41.35 -62.60 -85.97
N ILE A 5 -41.09 -62.37 -84.68
CA ILE A 5 -42.11 -62.27 -83.62
C ILE A 5 -41.72 -61.13 -82.64
N ILE A 6 -42.69 -60.26 -82.39
CA ILE A 6 -42.70 -59.08 -81.50
C ILE A 6 -43.01 -59.53 -80.05
N PHE A 7 -42.46 -58.87 -79.01
CA PHE A 7 -43.21 -58.37 -77.83
C PHE A 7 -42.35 -57.59 -76.81
N ALA A 8 -42.88 -56.41 -76.42
CA ALA A 8 -42.76 -55.64 -75.17
C ALA A 8 -41.40 -55.09 -74.67
N LYS A 9 -41.31 -53.76 -74.62
CA LYS A 9 -40.26 -52.95 -73.99
C LYS A 9 -40.78 -52.36 -72.66
N PRO A 10 -40.09 -52.46 -71.52
CA PRO A 10 -40.46 -51.70 -70.33
C PRO A 10 -39.91 -50.27 -70.40
N ARG A 11 -40.79 -49.32 -70.11
CA ARG A 11 -40.57 -47.86 -70.12
C ARG A 11 -40.06 -47.43 -68.74
N THR A 12 -38.78 -47.12 -68.59
CA THR A 12 -38.24 -46.44 -67.41
C THR A 12 -38.20 -44.93 -67.64
N SER A 13 -39.07 -44.19 -66.95
CA SER A 13 -39.06 -42.72 -66.94
C SER A 13 -38.08 -42.20 -65.87
N MET A 14 -36.86 -41.83 -66.27
CA MET A 14 -36.00 -40.99 -65.44
C MET A 14 -36.52 -39.54 -65.47
N VAL A 15 -36.98 -39.06 -64.30
CA VAL A 15 -37.38 -37.67 -64.07
C VAL A 15 -36.13 -36.78 -64.11
N ARG A 16 -36.02 -35.92 -65.12
CA ARG A 16 -35.00 -34.85 -65.19
C ARG A 16 -35.34 -33.74 -64.19
N LEU A 17 -34.72 -33.75 -63.01
CA LEU A 17 -34.68 -32.59 -62.11
C LEU A 17 -33.89 -31.44 -62.76
N LYS A 18 -34.48 -30.25 -62.88
CA LYS A 18 -33.88 -29.05 -63.48
C LYS A 18 -32.62 -28.63 -62.69
N LYS A 19 -31.48 -28.42 -63.38
CA LYS A 19 -30.15 -28.01 -62.87
C LYS A 19 -30.12 -26.91 -61.79
N ARG A 20 -31.15 -26.06 -61.68
CA ARG A 20 -31.26 -24.97 -60.70
C ARG A 20 -31.54 -25.44 -59.26
N TYR A 21 -32.17 -26.60 -59.08
CA TYR A 21 -32.44 -27.18 -57.75
C TYR A 21 -31.24 -27.93 -57.17
N TRP A 22 -30.30 -28.36 -58.01
CA TRP A 22 -29.10 -29.07 -57.56
C TRP A 22 -28.15 -28.18 -56.76
N PHE A 23 -28.02 -26.90 -57.10
CA PHE A 23 -27.23 -25.94 -56.32
C PHE A 23 -27.83 -25.67 -54.94
N LEU A 24 -29.16 -25.51 -54.85
CA LEU A 24 -29.85 -25.36 -53.56
C LEU A 24 -29.74 -26.64 -52.72
N LEU A 25 -29.82 -27.81 -53.35
CA LEU A 25 -29.66 -29.10 -52.68
C LEU A 25 -28.22 -29.30 -52.17
N ILE A 26 -27.21 -28.90 -52.94
CA ILE A 26 -25.80 -28.92 -52.51
C ILE A 26 -25.60 -27.97 -51.33
N ILE A 27 -26.10 -26.73 -51.40
CA ILE A 27 -25.99 -25.77 -50.29
C ILE A 27 -26.68 -26.33 -49.03
N LEU A 28 -27.86 -26.93 -49.17
CA LEU A 28 -28.58 -27.56 -48.06
C LEU A 28 -27.80 -28.75 -47.47
N LEU A 29 -27.26 -29.62 -48.33
CA LEU A 29 -26.43 -30.76 -47.92
C LEU A 29 -25.14 -30.30 -47.21
N THR A 30 -24.52 -29.24 -47.71
CA THR A 30 -23.29 -28.68 -47.13
C THR A 30 -23.59 -28.09 -45.74
N ASN A 31 -24.71 -27.37 -45.58
CA ASN A 31 -25.16 -26.90 -44.27
C ASN A 31 -25.49 -28.05 -43.31
N LEU A 32 -26.07 -29.14 -43.83
CA LEU A 32 -26.44 -30.30 -43.01
C LEU A 32 -25.20 -31.11 -42.56
N ILE A 33 -24.20 -31.25 -43.43
CA ILE A 33 -22.90 -31.85 -43.09
C ILE A 33 -22.14 -30.95 -42.11
N LEU A 34 -22.08 -29.63 -42.35
CA LEU A 34 -21.48 -28.67 -41.41
C LEU A 34 -22.19 -28.70 -40.05
N GLY A 35 -23.52 -28.80 -40.03
CA GLY A 35 -24.32 -28.96 -38.83
C GLY A 35 -24.02 -30.26 -38.10
N PHE A 36 -23.89 -31.38 -38.81
CA PHE A 36 -23.55 -32.69 -38.23
C PHE A 36 -22.11 -32.74 -37.69
N CYS A 37 -21.14 -32.21 -38.43
CA CYS A 37 -19.76 -32.08 -37.97
C CYS A 37 -19.66 -31.15 -36.76
N GLY A 38 -20.35 -30.02 -36.79
CA GLY A 38 -20.45 -29.10 -35.66
C GLY A 38 -21.05 -29.77 -34.43
N TRP A 39 -22.15 -30.51 -34.61
CA TRP A 39 -22.81 -31.27 -33.54
C TRP A 39 -21.89 -32.35 -32.93
N HIS A 40 -21.20 -33.13 -33.76
CA HIS A 40 -20.28 -34.17 -33.30
C HIS A 40 -19.08 -33.57 -32.56
N TYR A 41 -18.46 -32.53 -33.12
CA TYR A 41 -17.37 -31.81 -32.46
C TYR A 41 -17.83 -31.24 -31.11
N TRP A 42 -19.04 -30.69 -31.05
CA TRP A 42 -19.63 -30.12 -29.84
C TRP A 42 -19.87 -31.17 -28.74
N ILE A 43 -20.29 -32.39 -29.09
CA ILE A 43 -20.42 -33.49 -28.13
C ILE A 43 -19.04 -33.92 -27.63
N SER A 44 -18.09 -34.18 -28.53
CA SER A 44 -16.73 -34.58 -28.15
C SER A 44 -16.04 -33.52 -27.29
N PHE A 45 -16.31 -32.23 -27.53
CA PHE A 45 -15.83 -31.12 -26.72
C PHE A 45 -16.42 -31.14 -25.30
N LYS A 46 -17.75 -31.32 -25.18
CA LYS A 46 -18.41 -31.44 -23.87
C LYS A 46 -17.89 -32.63 -23.06
N GLU A 47 -17.68 -33.76 -23.71
CA GLU A 47 -17.12 -34.97 -23.08
C GLU A 47 -15.66 -34.78 -22.66
N LYS A 48 -14.82 -34.21 -23.54
CA LYS A 48 -13.38 -33.97 -23.27
C LYS A 48 -13.14 -33.08 -22.06
N TYR A 49 -13.98 -32.07 -21.85
CA TYR A 49 -13.82 -31.08 -20.77
C TYR A 49 -14.82 -31.25 -19.62
N HIS A 50 -15.64 -32.31 -19.64
CA HIS A 50 -16.68 -32.59 -18.64
C HIS A 50 -17.60 -31.37 -18.38
N LEU A 51 -18.03 -30.69 -19.45
CA LEU A 51 -18.86 -29.49 -19.38
C LEU A 51 -20.35 -29.83 -19.52
N SER A 52 -21.15 -29.35 -18.57
CA SER A 52 -22.61 -29.32 -18.63
C SER A 52 -23.05 -27.96 -19.15
N ILE A 53 -23.91 -27.94 -20.16
CA ILE A 53 -24.46 -26.70 -20.74
C ILE A 53 -25.98 -26.75 -20.62
N ASP A 54 -26.56 -25.69 -20.09
CA ASP A 54 -28.00 -25.49 -19.96
C ASP A 54 -28.37 -24.12 -20.56
N TRP A 55 -29.55 -24.02 -21.18
CA TRP A 55 -30.01 -22.79 -21.80
C TRP A 55 -31.54 -22.64 -21.73
N HIS A 56 -31.98 -21.40 -21.54
CA HIS A 56 -33.39 -21.02 -21.46
C HIS A 56 -33.70 -19.82 -22.37
N GLY A 57 -34.91 -19.79 -22.92
CA GLY A 57 -35.40 -18.66 -23.72
C GLY A 57 -34.62 -18.42 -25.02
N ILE A 58 -34.21 -19.48 -25.73
CA ILE A 58 -33.49 -19.33 -27.00
C ILE A 58 -34.40 -18.71 -28.07
N ASN A 59 -33.91 -17.66 -28.73
CA ASN A 59 -34.54 -17.05 -29.89
C ASN A 59 -33.49 -16.82 -30.98
N MET A 60 -33.88 -17.01 -32.24
CA MET A 60 -33.00 -16.91 -33.39
C MET A 60 -33.53 -15.84 -34.34
N SER A 61 -32.69 -14.85 -34.64
CA SER A 61 -33.01 -13.76 -35.56
C SER A 61 -31.88 -13.57 -36.58
N PHE A 62 -32.11 -12.71 -37.58
CA PHE A 62 -31.05 -12.29 -38.49
C PHE A 62 -29.93 -11.50 -37.81
N GLU A 63 -30.16 -11.01 -36.59
CA GLU A 63 -29.18 -10.28 -35.78
C GLU A 63 -28.31 -11.23 -34.93
N GLY A 64 -28.70 -12.51 -34.79
CA GLY A 64 -27.94 -13.53 -34.06
C GLY A 64 -28.81 -14.49 -33.25
N LEU A 65 -28.17 -15.16 -32.29
CA LEU A 65 -28.81 -16.02 -31.29
C LEU A 65 -28.94 -15.24 -29.97
N SER A 66 -30.14 -15.20 -29.40
CA SER A 66 -30.37 -14.63 -28.08
C SER A 66 -30.84 -15.69 -27.09
N PHE A 67 -30.41 -15.58 -25.84
CA PHE A 67 -30.77 -16.46 -24.74
C PHE A 67 -31.18 -15.60 -23.55
N ASP A 68 -32.30 -15.95 -22.91
CA ASP A 68 -32.68 -15.34 -21.63
C ASP A 68 -31.68 -15.74 -20.54
N GLU A 69 -31.28 -17.01 -20.54
CA GLU A 69 -30.25 -17.55 -19.65
C GLU A 69 -29.42 -18.64 -20.35
N PHE A 70 -28.12 -18.62 -20.17
CA PHE A 70 -27.18 -19.58 -20.73
C PHE A 70 -26.12 -19.92 -19.68
N THR A 71 -26.09 -21.18 -19.23
CA THR A 71 -25.21 -21.65 -18.17
C THR A 71 -24.25 -22.71 -18.68
N ILE A 72 -22.96 -22.50 -18.44
CA ILE A 72 -21.91 -23.51 -18.60
C ILE A 72 -21.40 -23.86 -17.21
N SER A 73 -21.45 -25.14 -16.85
CA SER A 73 -20.94 -25.62 -15.56
C SER A 73 -19.99 -26.78 -15.75
N GLN A 74 -18.95 -26.80 -14.93
CA GLN A 74 -18.08 -27.95 -14.70
C GLN A 74 -18.41 -28.47 -13.30
N PRO A 75 -18.85 -29.74 -13.13
CA PRO A 75 -19.56 -30.25 -11.94
C PRO A 75 -18.93 -30.04 -10.54
N SER A 76 -17.71 -29.51 -10.43
CA SER A 76 -17.00 -29.35 -9.15
C SER A 76 -16.10 -28.10 -9.04
N GLN A 77 -16.11 -27.19 -10.01
CA GLN A 77 -15.08 -26.14 -10.07
C GLN A 77 -15.57 -24.76 -10.52
N LEU A 78 -16.28 -24.71 -11.64
CA LEU A 78 -16.63 -23.46 -12.32
C LEU A 78 -18.07 -23.54 -12.82
N SER A 79 -18.87 -22.52 -12.53
CA SER A 79 -20.15 -22.30 -13.19
C SER A 79 -20.19 -20.88 -13.73
N VAL A 80 -20.54 -20.71 -15.00
CA VAL A 80 -20.70 -19.43 -15.67
C VAL A 80 -22.12 -19.32 -16.17
N THR A 81 -22.89 -18.37 -15.65
CA THR A 81 -24.28 -18.13 -16.03
C THR A 81 -24.40 -16.76 -16.65
N ALA A 82 -24.76 -16.70 -17.93
CA ALA A 82 -25.03 -15.46 -18.65
C ALA A 82 -26.54 -15.24 -18.79
N LYS A 83 -27.00 -14.01 -18.56
CA LYS A 83 -28.41 -13.59 -18.69
C LYS A 83 -28.57 -12.52 -19.75
N ASN A 84 -29.65 -12.61 -20.52
CA ASN A 84 -29.92 -11.78 -21.70
C ASN A 84 -28.71 -11.74 -22.64
N LEU A 85 -28.22 -12.93 -22.99
CA LEU A 85 -27.06 -13.11 -23.84
C LEU A 85 -27.47 -12.99 -25.31
N LEU A 86 -26.82 -12.12 -26.06
CA LEU A 86 -26.91 -12.01 -27.51
C LEU A 86 -25.55 -12.38 -28.12
N VAL A 87 -25.54 -13.34 -29.04
CA VAL A 87 -24.35 -13.81 -29.74
C VAL A 87 -24.56 -13.69 -31.24
N SER A 88 -23.69 -12.96 -31.91
CA SER A 88 -23.62 -12.89 -33.38
C SER A 88 -22.18 -12.77 -33.83
N TRP A 89 -21.94 -12.92 -35.14
CA TRP A 89 -20.61 -12.75 -35.73
C TRP A 89 -20.03 -11.35 -35.51
N SER A 90 -20.88 -10.33 -35.35
CA SER A 90 -20.46 -8.94 -35.15
C SER A 90 -20.48 -8.51 -33.68
N GLN A 91 -21.34 -9.10 -32.84
CA GLN A 91 -21.60 -8.60 -31.50
C GLN A 91 -21.80 -9.75 -30.50
N LEU A 92 -21.17 -9.59 -29.34
CA LEU A 92 -21.51 -10.31 -28.13
C LEU A 92 -22.02 -9.29 -27.11
N SER A 93 -23.21 -9.47 -26.57
CA SER A 93 -23.65 -8.66 -25.44
C SER A 93 -24.38 -9.47 -24.39
N ALA A 94 -24.15 -9.14 -23.12
CA ALA A 94 -24.85 -9.77 -22.00
C ALA A 94 -25.19 -8.71 -20.94
N LYS A 95 -26.36 -8.84 -20.33
CA LYS A 95 -26.73 -7.97 -19.21
C LYS A 95 -25.97 -8.37 -17.95
N ASN A 96 -25.93 -9.67 -17.66
CA ASN A 96 -25.23 -10.21 -16.50
C ASN A 96 -24.47 -11.47 -16.90
N ILE A 97 -23.24 -11.63 -16.42
CA ILE A 97 -22.47 -12.86 -16.48
C ILE A 97 -21.95 -13.14 -15.08
N ASP A 98 -22.48 -14.17 -14.44
CA ASP A 98 -22.11 -14.60 -13.09
C ASP A 98 -21.13 -15.77 -13.18
N ILE A 99 -19.91 -15.58 -12.67
CA ILE A 99 -18.86 -16.60 -12.63
C ILE A 99 -18.71 -17.07 -11.19
N TYR A 100 -19.10 -18.32 -10.92
CA TYR A 100 -18.93 -18.99 -9.65
C TYR A 100 -17.72 -19.91 -9.70
N TRP A 101 -16.74 -19.63 -8.84
CA TRP A 101 -15.59 -20.50 -8.63
C TRP A 101 -15.64 -21.13 -7.24
N GLN A 102 -15.58 -22.46 -7.22
CA GLN A 102 -15.47 -23.26 -6.01
C GLN A 102 -14.15 -24.04 -6.06
N PRO A 103 -13.19 -23.78 -5.17
CA PRO A 103 -12.01 -24.63 -5.08
C PRO A 103 -12.45 -26.03 -4.67
N ASN A 104 -12.03 -27.03 -5.45
CA ASN A 104 -12.31 -28.43 -5.18
C ASN A 104 -11.76 -28.77 -3.79
N ASP A 105 -12.58 -29.27 -2.86
CA ASP A 105 -12.11 -29.82 -1.60
C ASP A 105 -11.25 -31.05 -1.93
N ALA A 106 -9.94 -30.88 -2.03
CA ALA A 106 -8.99 -31.96 -2.29
C ALA A 106 -9.04 -33.07 -1.22
N LYS A 107 -9.79 -32.88 -0.12
CA LYS A 107 -10.08 -33.88 0.91
C LYS A 107 -11.29 -34.78 0.60
N ALA A 108 -12.20 -34.38 -0.30
CA ALA A 108 -13.39 -35.16 -0.64
C ALA A 108 -13.09 -36.26 -1.69
N LEU A 109 -12.15 -36.01 -2.60
CA LEU A 109 -11.76 -36.96 -3.65
C LEU A 109 -10.90 -38.13 -3.15
N VAL A 110 -10.23 -38.01 -2.00
CA VAL A 110 -9.39 -39.09 -1.41
C VAL A 110 -10.24 -40.21 -0.78
N LYS A 111 -11.55 -40.01 -0.57
CA LYS A 111 -12.44 -41.09 -0.08
C LYS A 111 -13.14 -41.91 -1.18
N ALA A 112 -13.08 -41.47 -2.44
CA ALA A 112 -13.80 -42.12 -3.54
C ALA A 112 -12.91 -42.92 -4.51
N THR A 113 -11.59 -42.92 -4.35
CA THR A 113 -10.68 -43.74 -5.16
C THR A 113 -9.70 -44.50 -4.27
N GLN A 114 -10.25 -45.50 -3.58
CA GLN A 114 -9.46 -46.61 -3.06
C GLN A 114 -9.91 -47.89 -3.78
N LYS A 115 -9.70 -47.89 -5.10
CA LYS A 115 -9.54 -49.08 -5.94
C LYS A 115 -9.02 -48.64 -7.30
N VAL A 116 -7.97 -49.34 -7.75
CA VAL A 116 -7.27 -49.24 -9.03
C VAL A 116 -6.13 -48.21 -9.10
N VAL A 117 -5.00 -48.63 -8.52
CA VAL A 117 -3.64 -48.72 -9.08
C VAL A 117 -3.28 -47.85 -10.31
N ASP A 118 -2.22 -47.06 -10.07
CA ASP A 118 -1.10 -46.61 -10.90
C ASP A 118 -1.31 -46.05 -12.32
N THR A 119 -0.55 -44.97 -12.56
CA THR A 119 -0.26 -44.26 -13.83
C THR A 119 -1.26 -43.17 -14.24
N THR A 120 -1.24 -42.01 -13.55
CA THR A 120 -1.52 -40.65 -14.09
C THR A 120 -1.68 -39.60 -12.97
N ILE A 121 -0.63 -39.33 -12.17
CA ILE A 121 -0.61 -38.16 -11.24
C ILE A 121 0.50 -37.16 -11.65
N GLN A 122 0.82 -37.09 -12.94
CA GLN A 122 1.72 -36.06 -13.49
C GLN A 122 1.01 -35.03 -14.37
N ASP A 123 -0.23 -35.27 -14.80
CA ASP A 123 -0.93 -34.40 -15.78
C ASP A 123 -1.99 -33.45 -15.19
N LEU A 124 -2.29 -33.51 -13.88
CA LEU A 124 -3.36 -32.71 -13.28
C LEU A 124 -2.92 -31.33 -12.73
N HIS A 125 -1.66 -30.95 -12.91
CA HIS A 125 -1.14 -29.62 -12.54
C HIS A 125 -0.66 -28.75 -13.71
N GLN A 126 -0.88 -29.16 -14.96
CA GLN A 126 -0.46 -28.39 -16.14
C GLN A 126 -1.58 -28.24 -17.17
N ALA A 127 -2.65 -27.53 -16.81
CA ALA A 127 -3.37 -26.75 -17.82
C ALA A 127 -2.53 -25.48 -18.07
N ASN A 128 -1.37 -25.62 -18.72
CA ASN A 128 -0.61 -24.46 -19.20
C ASN A 128 -1.46 -23.81 -20.30
N PHE A 129 -1.96 -22.60 -20.02
CA PHE A 129 -2.68 -21.80 -21.01
C PHE A 129 -1.68 -21.38 -22.09
N ASP A 130 -1.69 -22.08 -23.23
CA ASP A 130 -0.77 -21.84 -24.33
C ASP A 130 -1.24 -20.63 -25.16
N LEU A 131 -0.56 -19.50 -24.98
CA LEU A 131 -0.84 -18.26 -25.72
C LEU A 131 -0.60 -18.38 -27.23
N SER A 132 0.13 -19.40 -27.70
CA SER A 132 0.33 -19.63 -29.14
C SER A 132 -0.98 -19.89 -29.89
N THR A 133 -2.00 -20.39 -29.18
CA THR A 133 -3.34 -20.66 -29.74
C THR A 133 -4.26 -19.44 -29.74
N ILE A 134 -3.90 -18.34 -29.07
CA ILE A 134 -4.79 -17.19 -28.89
C ILE A 134 -5.06 -16.43 -30.21
N SER A 135 -4.17 -16.48 -31.19
CA SER A 135 -4.47 -15.87 -32.49
C SER A 135 -5.66 -16.53 -33.19
N THR A 136 -5.81 -17.84 -33.08
CA THR A 136 -6.99 -18.56 -33.57
C THR A 136 -8.27 -18.15 -32.82
N ILE A 137 -8.15 -17.77 -31.55
CA ILE A 137 -9.27 -17.23 -30.77
C ILE A 137 -9.64 -15.82 -31.26
N LEU A 138 -8.66 -14.98 -31.59
CA LEU A 138 -8.89 -13.62 -32.10
C LEU A 138 -9.73 -13.61 -33.38
N ASP A 139 -9.47 -14.55 -34.29
CA ASP A 139 -10.26 -14.72 -35.51
C ASP A 139 -11.74 -14.97 -35.23
N TRP A 140 -12.02 -15.71 -34.15
CA TRP A 140 -13.35 -16.16 -33.77
C TRP A 140 -14.06 -15.19 -32.82
N LEU A 141 -13.36 -14.19 -32.29
CA LEU A 141 -13.97 -13.16 -31.45
C LEU A 141 -14.88 -12.23 -32.27
N PRO A 142 -16.07 -11.88 -31.75
CA PRO A 142 -16.95 -10.91 -32.38
C PRO A 142 -16.31 -9.52 -32.42
N LYS A 143 -16.77 -8.66 -33.33
CA LYS A 143 -16.21 -7.31 -33.50
C LYS A 143 -16.39 -6.44 -32.27
N LYS A 144 -17.52 -6.55 -31.57
CA LYS A 144 -17.84 -5.81 -30.35
C LYS A 144 -18.28 -6.76 -29.24
N ILE A 145 -17.77 -6.53 -28.04
CA ILE A 145 -18.17 -7.23 -26.83
C ILE A 145 -18.63 -6.18 -25.82
N HIS A 146 -19.84 -6.35 -25.29
CA HIS A 146 -20.41 -5.47 -24.29
C HIS A 146 -21.06 -6.27 -23.16
N ILE A 147 -20.53 -6.16 -21.96
CA ILE A 147 -21.06 -6.84 -20.79
C ILE A 147 -21.39 -5.77 -19.76
N ASP A 148 -22.67 -5.61 -19.44
CA ASP A 148 -23.11 -4.62 -18.46
C ASP A 148 -22.61 -4.97 -17.06
N SER A 149 -22.68 -6.25 -16.67
CA SER A 149 -22.18 -6.76 -15.39
C SER A 149 -21.54 -8.14 -15.54
N LEU A 150 -20.23 -8.22 -15.30
CA LEU A 150 -19.48 -9.45 -15.10
C LEU A 150 -19.16 -9.57 -13.61
N THR A 151 -19.84 -10.49 -12.92
CA THR A 151 -19.70 -10.68 -11.48
C THR A 151 -18.94 -11.96 -11.18
N TYR A 152 -17.88 -11.87 -10.39
CA TYR A 152 -17.11 -13.03 -9.94
C TYR A 152 -17.42 -13.35 -8.48
N TYR A 153 -17.77 -14.60 -8.23
CA TYR A 153 -18.03 -15.18 -6.91
C TYR A 153 -16.96 -16.21 -6.59
N ALA A 154 -16.25 -16.00 -5.49
CA ALA A 154 -15.37 -17.02 -4.91
C ALA A 154 -15.98 -17.50 -3.59
N GLN A 155 -16.18 -18.81 -3.43
CA GLN A 155 -16.83 -19.38 -2.24
C GLN A 155 -18.18 -18.69 -1.91
N ASN A 156 -18.97 -18.39 -2.94
CA ASN A 156 -20.25 -17.67 -2.88
C ASN A 156 -20.17 -16.21 -2.38
N ASN A 157 -18.99 -15.66 -2.13
CA ASN A 157 -18.81 -14.24 -1.86
C ASN A 157 -18.48 -13.50 -3.15
N GLN A 158 -19.26 -12.47 -3.46
CA GLN A 158 -18.98 -11.56 -4.56
C GLN A 158 -17.63 -10.86 -4.32
N GLN A 159 -16.71 -11.02 -5.27
CA GLN A 159 -15.38 -10.43 -5.22
C GLN A 159 -15.32 -9.12 -6.00
N PHE A 160 -15.87 -9.11 -7.21
CA PHE A 160 -15.96 -7.92 -8.07
C PHE A 160 -17.14 -8.01 -9.03
N ASP A 161 -17.60 -6.85 -9.47
CA ASP A 161 -18.63 -6.67 -10.50
C ASP A 161 -18.17 -5.53 -11.42
N VAL A 162 -17.94 -5.86 -12.69
CA VAL A 162 -17.36 -4.96 -13.67
C VAL A 162 -18.16 -4.95 -14.96
N LYS A 163 -18.28 -3.76 -15.54
CA LYS A 163 -18.69 -3.56 -16.92
C LYS A 163 -17.48 -3.72 -17.85
N ILE A 164 -17.68 -4.39 -18.98
CA ILE A 164 -16.65 -4.64 -19.98
C ILE A 164 -17.14 -4.17 -21.34
N ASP A 165 -16.33 -3.32 -21.98
CA ASP A 165 -16.47 -2.92 -23.37
C ASP A 165 -15.19 -3.31 -24.11
N ALA A 166 -15.29 -4.15 -25.13
CA ALA A 166 -14.16 -4.49 -25.97
C ALA A 166 -14.50 -4.37 -27.46
N THR A 167 -13.58 -3.82 -28.24
CA THR A 167 -13.71 -3.70 -29.69
C THR A 167 -12.50 -4.33 -30.38
N LYS A 168 -12.77 -5.32 -31.24
CA LYS A 168 -11.76 -5.98 -32.05
C LYS A 168 -11.39 -5.12 -33.25
N GLN A 169 -10.10 -4.93 -33.46
CA GLN A 169 -9.49 -4.35 -34.65
C GLN A 169 -8.70 -5.44 -35.39
N LEU A 170 -7.98 -5.08 -36.46
CA LEU A 170 -7.30 -6.07 -37.32
C LEU A 170 -6.32 -6.96 -36.52
N GLU A 171 -5.53 -6.37 -35.62
CA GLU A 171 -4.47 -7.04 -34.86
C GLU A 171 -4.50 -6.70 -33.35
N SER A 172 -5.56 -6.03 -32.89
CA SER A 172 -5.64 -5.54 -31.51
C SER A 172 -7.05 -5.58 -30.95
N ILE A 173 -7.15 -5.54 -29.62
CA ILE A 173 -8.40 -5.35 -28.88
C ILE A 173 -8.28 -4.08 -28.06
N GLN A 174 -9.17 -3.12 -28.32
CA GLN A 174 -9.39 -2.01 -27.40
C GLN A 174 -10.29 -2.52 -26.27
N LEU A 175 -9.80 -2.45 -25.04
CA LEU A 175 -10.47 -2.93 -23.84
C LEU A 175 -10.71 -1.77 -22.89
N ALA A 176 -11.96 -1.58 -22.49
CA ALA A 176 -12.37 -0.73 -21.39
C ALA A 176 -13.10 -1.57 -20.34
N VAL A 177 -12.67 -1.46 -19.09
CA VAL A 177 -13.29 -2.13 -17.95
C VAL A 177 -13.60 -1.07 -16.91
N SER A 178 -14.82 -1.05 -16.39
CA SER A 178 -15.18 -0.15 -15.29
C SER A 178 -15.92 -0.90 -14.21
N SER A 179 -15.62 -0.60 -12.96
CA SER A 179 -16.34 -1.18 -11.84
C SER A 179 -17.79 -0.67 -11.79
N ASN A 180 -18.74 -1.57 -11.56
CA ASN A 180 -20.18 -1.24 -11.45
C ASN A 180 -20.61 -0.83 -10.04
N ASN A 181 -19.75 -1.10 -9.07
CA ASN A 181 -19.99 -0.71 -7.69
C ASN A 181 -19.68 0.78 -7.47
N GLN A 182 -19.85 1.24 -6.23
CA GLN A 182 -19.61 2.63 -5.82
C GLN A 182 -18.13 3.10 -5.96
N TYR A 183 -17.23 2.19 -6.35
CA TYR A 183 -15.80 2.36 -6.39
C TYR A 183 -15.45 2.55 -7.86
N SER A 184 -15.34 3.80 -8.30
CA SER A 184 -15.15 4.11 -9.71
C SER A 184 -13.70 3.86 -10.15
N ALA A 185 -13.35 2.59 -10.28
CA ALA A 185 -12.17 2.15 -11.01
C ALA A 185 -12.51 2.02 -12.50
N LYS A 186 -11.64 2.55 -13.36
CA LYS A 186 -11.73 2.44 -14.81
C LYS A 186 -10.36 2.08 -15.36
N LEU A 187 -10.32 1.03 -16.18
CA LEU A 187 -9.17 0.60 -16.94
C LEU A 187 -9.48 0.80 -18.43
N SER A 188 -8.55 1.38 -19.17
CA SER A 188 -8.60 1.43 -20.63
C SER A 188 -7.24 1.01 -21.19
N THR A 189 -7.21 0.15 -22.21
CA THR A 189 -5.96 -0.32 -22.82
C THR A 189 -6.17 -0.85 -24.23
N THR A 190 -5.09 -0.95 -25.00
CA THR A 190 -5.03 -1.67 -26.27
C THR A 190 -4.17 -2.91 -26.09
N LEU A 191 -4.73 -4.09 -26.36
CA LEU A 191 -4.05 -5.37 -26.31
C LEU A 191 -3.65 -5.78 -27.72
N LEU A 192 -2.37 -6.03 -27.97
CA LEU A 192 -1.85 -6.53 -29.24
C LEU A 192 -1.34 -7.95 -29.04
N PHE A 193 -1.71 -8.85 -29.94
CA PHE A 193 -1.33 -10.25 -29.87
C PHE A 193 -0.05 -10.46 -30.65
N ASN A 194 1.04 -10.73 -29.94
CA ASN A 194 2.35 -10.94 -30.54
C ASN A 194 2.63 -12.44 -30.58
N GLU A 195 2.39 -13.04 -31.75
CA GLU A 195 2.59 -14.47 -31.99
C GLU A 195 4.06 -14.87 -31.88
N VAL A 196 4.97 -14.02 -32.37
CA VAL A 196 6.41 -14.30 -32.41
C VAL A 196 6.96 -14.52 -31.01
N ASP A 197 6.57 -13.66 -30.07
CA ASP A 197 6.99 -13.73 -28.66
C ASP A 197 6.01 -14.52 -27.78
N SER A 198 4.93 -15.07 -28.34
CA SER A 198 3.84 -15.76 -27.62
C SER A 198 3.33 -14.98 -26.40
N ARG A 199 3.05 -13.68 -26.60
CA ARG A 199 2.62 -12.75 -25.54
C ARG A 199 1.57 -11.75 -26.01
N ILE A 200 0.91 -11.10 -25.07
CA ILE A 200 0.01 -9.97 -25.29
C ILE A 200 0.74 -8.70 -24.88
N ASP A 201 1.01 -7.84 -25.85
CA ASP A 201 1.56 -6.50 -25.62
C ASP A 201 0.44 -5.54 -25.22
N ILE A 202 0.67 -4.79 -24.14
CA ILE A 202 -0.26 -3.83 -23.56
C ILE A 202 0.22 -2.43 -23.90
N GLN A 203 -0.59 -1.71 -24.67
CA GLN A 203 -0.34 -0.34 -25.06
C GLN A 203 -1.41 0.61 -24.50
N ASN A 204 -1.03 1.87 -24.28
CA ASN A 204 -1.92 2.95 -23.85
C ASN A 204 -2.79 2.58 -22.63
N GLY A 205 -2.24 1.77 -21.72
CA GLY A 205 -2.92 1.36 -20.49
C GLY A 205 -3.11 2.54 -19.56
N ILE A 206 -4.32 2.77 -19.08
CA ILE A 206 -4.62 3.78 -18.06
C ILE A 206 -5.59 3.16 -17.06
N LEU A 207 -5.16 3.07 -15.81
CA LEU A 207 -6.01 2.73 -14.67
C LEU A 207 -6.25 3.99 -13.85
N THR A 208 -7.50 4.40 -13.73
CA THR A 208 -7.94 5.47 -12.81
C THR A 208 -8.84 4.89 -11.74
N SER A 209 -8.70 5.32 -10.49
CA SER A 209 -9.60 4.90 -9.41
C SER A 209 -9.85 6.03 -8.44
N ASN A 210 -11.11 6.22 -8.07
CA ASN A 210 -11.46 6.96 -6.86
C ASN A 210 -11.40 6.03 -5.65
N LEU A 211 -10.72 6.44 -4.59
CA LEU A 211 -10.47 5.67 -3.37
C LEU A 211 -11.21 6.35 -2.22
N SER A 212 -12.31 5.75 -1.76
CA SER A 212 -13.16 6.30 -0.68
C SER A 212 -13.44 5.27 0.43
N GLN A 213 -12.64 4.21 0.49
CA GLN A 213 -12.83 3.05 1.36
C GLN A 213 -11.54 2.63 2.04
N PHE A 214 -11.65 1.64 2.94
CA PHE A 214 -10.53 1.15 3.74
C PHE A 214 -9.83 2.27 4.51
N GLY A 215 -10.64 3.19 5.04
CA GLY A 215 -10.16 4.36 5.79
C GLY A 215 -9.59 5.49 4.93
N ILE A 216 -9.67 5.41 3.60
CA ILE A 216 -9.26 6.47 2.67
C ILE A 216 -10.44 7.42 2.42
N GLU A 217 -10.19 8.73 2.54
CA GLU A 217 -11.13 9.80 2.26
C GLU A 217 -10.60 10.61 1.05
N ASN A 218 -11.44 10.75 0.02
CA ASN A 218 -11.17 11.52 -1.20
C ASN A 218 -9.82 11.19 -1.88
N GLY A 219 -9.55 9.91 -2.08
CA GLY A 219 -8.39 9.46 -2.84
C GLY A 219 -8.64 9.40 -4.34
N GLN A 220 -7.62 9.74 -5.13
CA GLN A 220 -7.59 9.61 -6.58
C GLN A 220 -6.26 9.00 -7.00
N LEU A 221 -6.35 7.93 -7.77
CA LEU A 221 -5.21 7.20 -8.33
C LEU A 221 -5.29 7.27 -9.84
N THR A 222 -4.20 7.65 -10.49
CA THR A 222 -4.04 7.57 -11.95
C THR A 222 -2.74 6.84 -12.26
N LEU A 223 -2.84 5.81 -13.09
CA LEU A 223 -1.78 4.86 -13.40
C LEU A 223 -1.74 4.61 -14.91
N PRO A 224 -1.00 5.42 -15.68
CA PRO A 224 -0.66 5.09 -17.05
C PRO A 224 0.44 4.03 -17.08
N PHE A 225 0.25 3.00 -17.90
CA PHE A 225 1.19 1.90 -18.07
C PHE A 225 1.22 1.31 -19.47
N THR A 226 2.32 0.63 -19.76
CA THR A 226 2.51 -0.27 -20.90
C THR A 226 3.20 -1.53 -20.40
N GLY A 227 3.18 -2.59 -21.18
CA GLY A 227 3.81 -3.82 -20.75
C GLY A 227 3.47 -4.99 -21.63
N TRP A 228 3.62 -6.18 -21.09
CA TRP A 228 3.24 -7.41 -21.77
C TRP A 228 2.90 -8.50 -20.76
N ILE A 229 2.09 -9.46 -21.19
CA ILE A 229 1.69 -10.63 -20.42
C ILE A 229 1.92 -11.86 -21.30
N SER A 230 2.57 -12.88 -20.74
CA SER A 230 2.76 -14.20 -21.35
C SER A 230 2.11 -15.28 -20.47
N SER A 231 2.32 -16.56 -20.78
CA SER A 231 1.65 -17.67 -20.09
C SER A 231 2.12 -17.82 -18.65
N ASN A 232 3.38 -17.47 -18.38
CA ASN A 232 4.07 -17.74 -17.12
C ASN A 232 4.63 -16.49 -16.44
N GLN A 233 4.57 -15.32 -17.07
CA GLN A 233 5.10 -14.08 -16.51
C GLN A 233 4.50 -12.83 -17.16
N PHE A 234 4.63 -11.70 -16.49
CA PHE A 234 4.26 -10.39 -17.02
C PHE A 234 5.26 -9.31 -16.63
N MET A 235 5.24 -8.22 -17.38
CA MET A 235 5.92 -6.98 -17.04
C MET A 235 4.98 -5.79 -17.28
N LEU A 236 4.88 -4.90 -16.30
CA LEU A 236 4.19 -3.61 -16.43
C LEU A 236 5.14 -2.49 -16.06
N VAL A 237 5.16 -1.44 -16.85
CA VAL A 237 6.00 -0.26 -16.65
C VAL A 237 5.14 0.99 -16.79
N ASN A 238 5.40 1.96 -15.95
CA ASN A 238 4.80 3.29 -16.06
C ASN A 238 5.14 3.93 -17.40
N SER A 239 4.11 4.45 -18.09
CA SER A 239 4.24 5.05 -19.43
C SER A 239 3.92 6.55 -19.47
N GLY A 240 3.58 7.15 -18.33
CA GLY A 240 3.18 8.55 -18.26
C GLY A 240 3.11 9.07 -16.82
N HIS A 241 2.36 10.14 -16.60
CA HIS A 241 2.25 10.77 -15.28
C HIS A 241 1.36 9.96 -14.33
N ALA A 242 1.94 9.00 -13.61
CA ALA A 242 1.23 8.34 -12.52
C ALA A 242 1.21 9.24 -11.28
N SER A 243 0.05 9.29 -10.63
CA SER A 243 -0.20 10.15 -9.49
C SER A 243 -1.14 9.50 -8.48
N LEU A 244 -0.89 9.80 -7.21
CA LEU A 244 -1.75 9.46 -6.09
C LEU A 244 -1.99 10.71 -5.27
N MET A 245 -3.27 11.06 -5.15
CA MET A 245 -3.75 12.12 -4.27
C MET A 245 -4.72 11.51 -3.26
N LEU A 246 -4.66 11.95 -2.01
CA LEU A 246 -5.68 11.64 -1.00
C LEU A 246 -5.73 12.78 0.01
N GLU A 247 -6.91 13.04 0.58
CA GLU A 247 -7.07 14.02 1.66
C GLU A 247 -6.74 13.40 3.02
N LYS A 248 -7.11 12.13 3.20
CA LYS A 248 -6.82 11.38 4.42
C LYS A 248 -6.85 9.88 4.18
N ALA A 249 -6.01 9.13 4.89
CA ALA A 249 -6.05 7.67 4.91
C ALA A 249 -5.68 7.12 6.29
N ASN A 250 -6.59 6.38 6.90
CA ASN A 250 -6.36 5.64 8.15
C ASN A 250 -5.77 4.26 7.80
N LEU A 251 -4.45 4.16 7.70
CA LEU A 251 -3.78 2.93 7.28
C LEU A 251 -3.66 1.90 8.41
N PHE A 252 -3.35 2.37 9.61
CA PHE A 252 -3.20 1.56 10.83
C PHE A 252 -3.66 2.37 12.04
N ASP A 253 -3.91 1.71 13.17
CA ASP A 253 -4.35 2.38 14.41
C ASP A 253 -3.42 3.54 14.82
N ASP A 254 -2.12 3.39 14.58
CA ASP A 254 -1.07 4.36 14.90
C ASP A 254 -0.67 5.26 13.72
N LEU A 255 -1.23 5.10 12.52
CA LEU A 255 -0.84 5.86 11.33
C LEU A 255 -2.04 6.40 10.56
N ILE A 256 -2.16 7.74 10.55
CA ILE A 256 -3.05 8.47 9.65
C ILE A 256 -2.18 9.23 8.67
N LEU A 257 -2.37 9.00 7.38
CA LEU A 257 -1.91 9.95 6.37
C LEU A 257 -2.96 11.05 6.26
N GLY A 258 -2.52 12.30 6.35
CA GLY A 258 -3.34 13.43 5.92
C GLY A 258 -3.13 13.65 4.43
N ARG A 259 -3.37 14.90 3.98
CA ARG A 259 -3.23 15.27 2.57
C ARG A 259 -1.89 14.81 2.01
N LEU A 260 -1.95 13.94 1.01
CA LEU A 260 -0.82 13.40 0.26
C LEU A 260 -1.02 13.74 -1.21
N GLU A 261 0.02 14.32 -1.80
CA GLU A 261 0.14 14.59 -3.22
C GLU A 261 1.45 14.00 -3.69
N SER A 262 1.36 13.01 -4.57
CA SER A 262 2.54 12.32 -5.08
C SER A 262 2.42 12.00 -6.56
N ALA A 263 3.54 12.13 -7.26
CA ALA A 263 3.77 11.48 -8.54
C ALA A 263 4.66 10.27 -8.32
N PHE A 264 4.57 9.26 -9.17
CA PHE A 264 5.46 8.11 -9.06
C PHE A 264 5.70 7.44 -10.40
N THR A 265 6.76 6.65 -10.47
CA THR A 265 7.03 5.74 -11.58
C THR A 265 7.16 4.33 -11.03
N PHE A 266 6.75 3.33 -11.79
CA PHE A 266 6.86 1.95 -11.37
C PHE A 266 7.30 1.04 -12.52
N LYS A 267 7.93 -0.06 -12.16
CA LYS A 267 8.13 -1.25 -12.98
C LYS A 267 7.83 -2.46 -12.11
N VAL A 268 6.97 -3.34 -12.58
CA VAL A 268 6.61 -4.59 -11.93
C VAL A 268 6.85 -5.72 -12.91
N GLU A 269 7.47 -6.77 -12.45
CA GLU A 269 7.73 -8.01 -13.18
C GLU A 269 7.50 -9.17 -12.23
N SER A 270 6.75 -10.19 -12.68
CA SER A 270 6.44 -11.35 -11.86
C SER A 270 6.07 -12.53 -12.74
N ALA A 271 6.31 -13.73 -12.21
CA ALA A 271 5.70 -14.94 -12.74
C ALA A 271 4.18 -14.98 -12.52
N ILE A 272 3.52 -15.87 -13.26
CA ILE A 272 2.10 -16.21 -13.19
C ILE A 272 2.02 -17.72 -12.92
N PRO A 273 1.36 -18.19 -11.85
CA PRO A 273 0.72 -17.38 -10.80
C PRO A 273 1.74 -16.56 -10.00
N ILE A 274 1.30 -15.44 -9.41
CA ILE A 274 2.18 -14.51 -8.69
C ILE A 274 2.77 -15.20 -7.45
N GLU A 275 4.09 -15.41 -7.48
CA GLU A 275 4.86 -15.90 -6.33
C GLU A 275 5.74 -14.80 -5.75
N SER A 276 5.65 -14.59 -4.43
CA SER A 276 6.40 -13.53 -3.71
C SER A 276 7.92 -13.55 -3.94
N LYS A 277 8.52 -14.71 -4.26
CA LYS A 277 9.96 -14.84 -4.53
C LYS A 277 10.36 -14.32 -5.91
N GLN A 278 9.45 -14.38 -6.88
CA GLN A 278 9.67 -14.01 -8.28
C GLN A 278 9.13 -12.61 -8.60
N LEU A 279 8.52 -11.93 -7.63
CA LEU A 279 8.10 -10.54 -7.75
C LEU A 279 9.33 -9.61 -7.71
N ALA A 280 9.54 -8.90 -8.81
CA ALA A 280 10.49 -7.81 -8.93
C ALA A 280 9.76 -6.49 -9.20
N THR A 281 9.84 -5.56 -8.25
CA THR A 281 9.19 -4.25 -8.33
C THR A 281 10.19 -3.14 -8.06
N THR A 282 10.19 -2.10 -8.88
CA THR A 282 10.87 -0.84 -8.58
C THR A 282 9.86 0.29 -8.68
N THR A 283 9.72 1.06 -7.61
CA THR A 283 8.82 2.21 -7.54
C THR A 283 9.58 3.42 -7.03
N GLU A 284 9.50 4.54 -7.74
CA GLU A 284 10.06 5.82 -7.31
C GLU A 284 8.92 6.81 -7.08
N PHE A 285 8.76 7.25 -5.83
CA PHE A 285 7.79 8.26 -5.44
C PHE A 285 8.46 9.62 -5.38
N ILE A 286 7.77 10.62 -5.91
CA ILE A 286 8.03 12.05 -5.73
C ILE A 286 6.89 12.58 -4.87
N ILE A 287 7.18 12.82 -3.60
CA ILE A 287 6.22 13.36 -2.64
C ILE A 287 6.30 14.89 -2.74
N ASN A 288 5.23 15.50 -3.24
CA ASN A 288 5.10 16.95 -3.34
C ASN A 288 4.57 17.56 -2.05
N LYS A 289 3.72 16.80 -1.34
CA LYS A 289 3.22 17.14 -0.02
C LYS A 289 2.73 15.88 0.67
N CYS A 290 3.08 15.70 1.94
CA CYS A 290 2.49 14.67 2.78
C CYS A 290 2.34 15.22 4.20
N ASN A 291 1.11 15.22 4.69
CA ASN A 291 0.80 15.42 6.10
C ASN A 291 0.50 14.07 6.73
N GLY A 292 0.60 13.96 8.05
CA GLY A 292 0.19 12.75 8.72
C GLY A 292 0.39 12.79 10.21
N ILE A 293 -0.08 11.73 10.86
CA ILE A 293 0.06 11.50 12.29
C ILE A 293 0.60 10.08 12.45
N TYR A 294 1.75 9.95 13.09
CA TYR A 294 2.30 8.67 13.50
C TYR A 294 2.43 8.61 15.02
N LYS A 295 1.70 7.70 15.66
CA LYS A 295 1.49 7.63 17.11
C LYS A 295 1.00 8.97 17.66
N ASN A 296 1.87 9.68 18.38
CA ASN A 296 1.62 10.98 19.01
C ASN A 296 2.36 12.12 18.29
N SER A 297 2.87 11.86 17.08
CA SER A 297 3.69 12.80 16.32
C SER A 297 2.88 13.30 15.13
N GLU A 298 2.75 14.61 14.99
CA GLU A 298 2.19 15.24 13.78
C GLU A 298 3.32 15.57 12.81
N ILE A 299 3.12 15.25 11.54
CA ILE A 299 4.04 15.50 10.44
C ILE A 299 3.36 16.48 9.49
N LYS A 300 4.00 17.61 9.23
CA LYS A 300 3.49 18.66 8.35
C LYS A 300 4.42 18.85 7.15
N SER A 301 3.83 18.84 5.96
CA SER A 301 4.47 19.19 4.68
C SER A 301 5.77 18.43 4.42
N ALA A 302 5.73 17.10 4.46
CA ALA A 302 6.84 16.27 4.01
C ALA A 302 6.94 16.27 2.47
N THR A 303 8.17 16.44 1.95
CA THR A 303 8.50 16.50 0.53
C THR A 303 9.80 15.77 0.26
N GLY A 304 9.91 15.10 -0.89
CA GLY A 304 11.15 14.42 -1.27
C GLY A 304 10.93 13.23 -2.18
N LYS A 305 11.99 12.43 -2.36
CA LYS A 305 11.96 11.24 -3.21
C LYS A 305 12.17 9.99 -2.39
N ILE A 306 11.39 8.94 -2.68
CA ILE A 306 11.51 7.62 -2.06
C ILE A 306 11.57 6.58 -3.15
N LYS A 307 12.65 5.80 -3.20
CA LYS A 307 12.79 4.66 -4.10
C LYS A 307 12.60 3.37 -3.33
N ILE A 308 11.63 2.56 -3.73
CA ILE A 308 11.36 1.24 -3.19
C ILE A 308 11.73 0.20 -4.25
N VAL A 309 12.52 -0.78 -3.86
CA VAL A 309 12.90 -1.92 -4.70
C VAL A 309 12.56 -3.19 -3.94
N ILE A 310 11.81 -4.07 -4.59
CA ILE A 310 11.50 -5.41 -4.12
C ILE A 310 12.08 -6.38 -5.15
N LYS A 311 12.97 -7.28 -4.76
CA LYS A 311 13.53 -8.30 -5.64
C LYS A 311 14.10 -9.45 -4.81
N ASP A 312 13.92 -10.69 -5.24
CA ASP A 312 14.49 -11.87 -4.57
C ASP A 312 14.13 -11.95 -3.07
N ASN A 313 12.88 -11.60 -2.73
CA ASN A 313 12.37 -11.50 -1.35
C ASN A 313 13.12 -10.46 -0.47
N GLN A 314 13.92 -9.58 -1.07
CA GLN A 314 14.53 -8.42 -0.42
C GLN A 314 13.70 -7.16 -0.69
N PHE A 315 13.57 -6.34 0.33
CA PHE A 315 12.95 -5.03 0.31
C PHE A 315 14.03 -3.98 0.60
N THR A 316 14.17 -3.01 -0.29
CA THR A 316 15.06 -1.86 -0.14
C THR A 316 14.26 -0.57 -0.28
N ALA A 317 14.31 0.30 0.72
CA ALA A 317 13.78 1.66 0.64
C ALA A 317 14.93 2.66 0.74
N SER A 318 15.10 3.49 -0.28
CA SER A 318 16.13 4.53 -0.35
C SER A 318 15.49 5.91 -0.33
N VAL A 319 15.95 6.76 0.58
CA VAL A 319 15.52 8.14 0.74
C VAL A 319 16.76 9.03 0.59
N PRO A 320 17.02 9.59 -0.61
CA PRO A 320 18.18 10.47 -0.82
C PRO A 320 18.13 11.70 0.08
N ILE A 321 16.95 12.33 0.14
CA ILE A 321 16.61 13.40 1.07
C ILE A 321 15.08 13.49 1.17
N LEU A 322 14.59 13.63 2.39
CA LEU A 322 13.21 13.97 2.72
C LEU A 322 13.26 15.23 3.58
N ASN A 323 12.57 16.28 3.13
CA ASN A 323 12.42 17.54 3.87
C ASN A 323 11.03 17.57 4.47
N ILE A 324 10.93 17.84 5.76
CA ILE A 324 9.67 17.97 6.47
C ILE A 324 9.67 19.34 7.13
N GLN A 325 8.61 20.11 6.93
CA GLN A 325 8.52 21.46 7.49
C GLN A 325 8.51 21.41 9.03
N GLU A 326 7.69 20.53 9.60
CA GLU A 326 7.54 20.39 11.04
C GLU A 326 7.20 18.94 11.41
N VAL A 327 7.86 18.43 12.44
CA VAL A 327 7.43 17.25 13.19
C VAL A 327 7.15 17.70 14.61
N ASN A 328 5.90 17.62 15.04
CA ASN A 328 5.47 18.04 16.37
C ASN A 328 5.23 16.83 17.26
N LEU A 329 6.04 16.72 18.32
CA LEU A 329 5.99 15.66 19.34
C LEU A 329 5.51 16.20 20.70
N GLY A 330 4.87 17.37 20.73
CA GLY A 330 4.71 18.23 21.91
C GLY A 330 5.75 19.36 21.94
N ILE A 331 6.84 19.19 21.20
CA ILE A 331 7.81 20.22 20.82
C ILE A 331 7.93 20.18 19.29
N ALA A 332 7.97 21.37 18.67
CA ALA A 332 8.12 21.50 17.23
C ALA A 332 9.59 21.31 16.82
N PHE A 333 9.85 20.29 16.01
CA PHE A 333 11.09 20.10 15.28
C PHE A 333 10.88 20.62 13.86
N GLU A 334 11.53 21.72 13.53
CA GLU A 334 11.34 22.41 12.24
C GLU A 334 12.42 22.02 11.23
N GLN A 335 12.14 22.19 9.94
CA GLN A 335 13.09 21.97 8.85
C GLN A 335 13.80 20.61 8.94
N VAL A 336 13.04 19.56 9.27
CA VAL A 336 13.59 18.22 9.47
C VAL A 336 14.11 17.69 8.14
N LYS A 337 15.34 17.19 8.13
CA LYS A 337 15.97 16.57 6.96
C LYS A 337 16.38 15.15 7.29
N LEU A 338 15.82 14.19 6.55
CA LEU A 338 16.10 12.76 6.69
C LEU A 338 16.71 12.20 5.41
N ALA A 339 17.76 11.38 5.53
CA ALA A 339 18.31 10.61 4.43
C ALA A 339 18.81 9.26 4.93
N GLY A 340 18.55 8.21 4.16
CA GLY A 340 18.96 6.87 4.55
C GLY A 340 18.56 5.79 3.57
N ILE A 341 19.01 4.58 3.86
CA ILE A 341 18.67 3.37 3.12
C ILE A 341 18.25 2.32 4.14
N TYR A 342 17.09 1.70 3.91
CA TYR A 342 16.58 0.60 4.72
C TYR A 342 16.53 -0.67 3.88
N ASN A 343 17.09 -1.76 4.42
CA ASN A 343 17.09 -3.07 3.77
C ASN A 343 16.47 -4.11 4.71
N ALA A 344 15.54 -4.92 4.22
CA ALA A 344 14.93 -6.01 4.99
C ALA A 344 14.51 -7.17 4.08
N SER A 345 14.30 -8.35 4.66
CA SER A 345 13.55 -9.42 3.98
C SER A 345 12.05 -9.09 4.02
N LEU A 346 11.31 -9.36 2.95
CA LEU A 346 9.84 -9.13 2.92
C LEU A 346 9.13 -9.87 4.07
N LYS A 347 9.63 -11.05 4.45
CA LYS A 347 9.08 -11.85 5.56
C LYS A 347 9.29 -11.24 6.94
N THR A 348 10.30 -10.37 7.08
CA THR A 348 10.70 -9.76 8.36
C THR A 348 10.98 -8.28 8.18
N ILE A 349 10.05 -7.57 7.52
CA ILE A 349 10.24 -6.16 7.11
C ILE A 349 10.49 -5.21 8.29
N THR A 350 10.16 -5.59 9.52
CA THR A 350 10.39 -4.80 10.75
C THR A 350 11.75 -5.06 11.41
N GLN A 351 12.51 -6.05 10.94
CA GLN A 351 13.79 -6.51 11.51
C GLN A 351 14.97 -6.18 10.59
N GLY A 352 14.84 -5.16 9.74
CA GLY A 352 15.84 -4.79 8.76
C GLY A 352 17.05 -4.04 9.30
N GLN A 353 17.88 -3.57 8.37
CA GLN A 353 19.04 -2.74 8.61
C GLN A 353 18.78 -1.33 8.08
N LEU A 354 18.94 -0.32 8.94
CA LEU A 354 18.85 1.09 8.59
C LEU A 354 20.25 1.68 8.51
N ASN A 355 20.65 2.16 7.32
CA ASN A 355 21.80 3.03 7.15
C ASN A 355 21.32 4.48 7.15
N LEU A 356 21.36 5.12 8.32
CA LEU A 356 20.99 6.52 8.51
C LEU A 356 22.15 7.40 8.04
N LYS A 357 21.93 8.15 6.96
CA LYS A 357 22.92 9.08 6.41
C LYS A 357 22.76 10.49 6.96
N LYS A 358 21.53 10.89 7.25
CA LYS A 358 21.20 12.21 7.77
C LYS A 358 19.91 12.15 8.59
N ALA A 359 19.94 12.70 9.79
CA ALA A 359 18.75 13.12 10.52
C ALA A 359 19.10 14.40 11.28
N GLN A 360 18.45 15.50 10.92
CA GLN A 360 18.64 16.78 11.58
C GLN A 360 17.33 17.56 11.61
N ALA A 361 17.18 18.44 12.59
CA ALA A 361 16.07 19.38 12.70
C ALA A 361 16.52 20.65 13.42
N SER A 362 15.81 21.74 13.16
CA SER A 362 15.89 22.97 13.95
C SER A 362 14.98 22.85 15.16
N ILE A 363 15.45 23.30 16.32
CA ILE A 363 14.70 23.27 17.57
C ILE A 363 15.25 24.36 18.50
N PHE A 364 14.36 25.14 19.12
CA PHE A 364 14.71 26.22 20.07
C PHE A 364 15.81 27.15 19.53
N SER A 365 15.65 27.60 18.28
CA SER A 365 16.61 28.46 17.54
C SER A 365 18.01 27.86 17.35
N GLY A 366 18.24 26.61 17.75
CA GLY A 366 19.43 25.83 17.47
C GLY A 366 19.11 24.62 16.59
N SER A 367 19.92 23.57 16.70
CA SER A 367 19.73 22.35 15.92
C SER A 367 19.98 21.08 16.73
N VAL A 368 19.26 20.03 16.37
CA VAL A 368 19.48 18.66 16.81
C VAL A 368 19.85 17.81 15.60
N SER A 369 20.80 16.90 15.76
CA SER A 369 21.16 15.95 14.71
C SER A 369 21.55 14.60 15.29
N ILE A 370 21.35 13.55 14.51
CA ILE A 370 21.84 12.21 14.80
C ILE A 370 23.01 11.94 13.87
N GLU A 371 24.13 11.46 14.42
CA GLU A 371 25.28 11.11 13.59
C GLU A 371 24.96 9.95 12.63
N PRO A 372 25.57 9.94 11.43
CA PRO A 372 25.40 8.84 10.50
C PRO A 372 25.73 7.50 11.14
N SER A 373 24.82 6.54 11.00
CA SER A 373 24.88 5.29 11.76
C SER A 373 24.20 4.14 11.00
N LYS A 374 24.67 2.93 11.26
CA LYS A 374 24.07 1.69 10.75
C LYS A 374 23.42 0.96 11.91
N LEU A 375 22.10 0.80 11.86
CA LEU A 375 21.32 0.10 12.88
C LEU A 375 20.85 -1.24 12.33
N ASN A 376 21.03 -2.31 13.11
CA ASN A 376 20.42 -3.60 12.85
C ASN A 376 19.23 -3.81 13.80
N LEU A 377 18.01 -3.64 13.29
CA LEU A 377 16.79 -3.72 14.10
C LEU A 377 16.47 -5.16 14.53
N ALA A 378 17.09 -6.18 13.92
CA ALA A 378 17.02 -7.55 14.40
C ALA A 378 17.88 -7.80 15.65
N LYS A 379 18.89 -6.95 15.90
CA LYS A 379 19.88 -7.12 16.98
C LYS A 379 19.90 -5.94 17.93
N LEU A 380 18.90 -5.87 18.81
CA LEU A 380 18.89 -4.87 19.89
C LEU A 380 19.77 -5.32 21.07
N PRO A 381 20.42 -4.41 21.81
CA PRO A 381 20.31 -2.96 21.71
C PRO A 381 21.13 -2.35 20.56
N GLN A 382 20.75 -1.17 20.10
CA GLN A 382 21.49 -0.39 19.09
C GLN A 382 21.80 1.00 19.63
N GLN A 383 22.97 1.56 19.31
CA GLN A 383 23.40 2.87 19.81
C GLN A 383 23.35 3.94 18.71
N LEU A 384 22.99 5.14 19.14
CA LEU A 384 22.85 6.34 18.34
C LEU A 384 23.47 7.51 19.10
N SER A 385 24.05 8.44 18.36
CA SER A 385 24.69 9.62 18.92
C SER A 385 23.90 10.84 18.48
N LEU A 386 23.29 11.54 19.43
CA LEU A 386 22.52 12.74 19.19
C LEU A 386 23.32 13.96 19.65
N LYS A 387 23.48 14.93 18.75
CA LYS A 387 24.17 16.19 19.00
C LYS A 387 23.17 17.34 19.03
N LEU A 388 23.28 18.17 20.05
CA LEU A 388 22.58 19.42 20.21
C LEU A 388 23.58 20.55 19.95
N LYS A 389 23.19 21.54 19.15
CA LYS A 389 24.04 22.68 18.84
C LYS A 389 23.26 23.99 18.96
N GLN A 390 23.82 24.90 19.75
CA GLN A 390 23.37 26.27 19.95
C GLN A 390 21.91 26.40 20.38
N ILE A 391 21.43 25.45 21.19
CA ILE A 391 20.07 25.46 21.74
C ILE A 391 19.92 26.67 22.66
N GLN A 392 18.91 27.50 22.41
CA GLN A 392 18.70 28.72 23.19
C GLN A 392 17.87 28.43 24.44
N LEU A 393 18.47 28.61 25.63
CA LEU A 393 17.82 28.34 26.92
C LEU A 393 16.54 29.18 27.10
N LYS A 394 16.56 30.43 26.65
CA LYS A 394 15.38 31.33 26.69
C LYS A 394 14.16 30.73 25.99
N GLU A 395 14.36 30.04 24.87
CA GLU A 395 13.28 29.45 24.07
C GLU A 395 12.70 28.21 24.75
N ILE A 396 13.56 27.43 25.44
CA ILE A 396 13.13 26.32 26.29
C ILE A 396 12.23 26.86 27.42
N LEU A 397 12.70 27.87 28.16
CA LEU A 397 11.97 28.45 29.28
C LEU A 397 10.67 29.15 28.85
N ALA A 398 10.66 29.78 27.68
CA ALA A 398 9.45 30.36 27.10
C ALA A 398 8.41 29.27 26.73
N LYS A 399 8.87 28.10 26.28
CA LYS A 399 7.99 26.97 25.98
C LYS A 399 7.43 26.31 27.25
N TYR A 400 8.18 26.36 28.34
CA TYR A 400 7.82 25.79 29.65
C TYR A 400 7.84 26.87 30.74
N PRO A 401 6.88 27.81 30.72
CA PRO A 401 6.88 28.91 31.67
C PRO A 401 6.61 28.36 33.07
N ALA A 402 7.53 28.64 33.99
CA ALA A 402 7.32 28.51 35.41
C ALA A 402 7.31 29.92 36.02
N GLU A 403 6.44 30.17 36.99
CA GLU A 403 6.31 31.49 37.62
C GLU A 403 7.67 31.99 38.11
N GLY A 404 8.08 33.14 37.55
CA GLY A 404 9.33 33.81 37.88
C GLY A 404 10.61 33.07 37.51
N LEU A 405 10.55 32.01 36.71
CA LEU A 405 11.73 31.37 36.12
C LEU A 405 12.06 32.03 34.78
N ALA A 406 13.26 32.59 34.68
CA ALA A 406 13.80 33.16 33.45
C ALA A 406 15.28 32.83 33.32
N GLY A 407 15.79 32.90 32.10
CA GLY A 407 17.20 32.65 31.87
C GLY A 407 17.60 32.76 30.42
N VAL A 408 18.87 33.09 30.21
CA VAL A 408 19.50 33.19 28.90
C VAL A 408 20.75 32.34 28.90
N GLY A 409 21.01 31.71 27.76
CA GLY A 409 22.12 30.81 27.57
C GLY A 409 22.07 30.13 26.21
N THR A 410 23.24 29.73 25.72
CA THR A 410 23.37 28.90 24.52
C THR A 410 23.98 27.57 24.92
N ILE A 411 23.28 26.47 24.62
CA ILE A 411 23.62 25.11 25.07
C ILE A 411 24.04 24.25 23.88
N ASP A 412 25.21 23.63 24.00
CA ASP A 412 25.63 22.49 23.18
C ASP A 412 25.48 21.20 23.99
N GLY A 413 25.31 20.07 23.31
CA GLY A 413 25.09 18.81 23.98
C GLY A 413 25.39 17.59 23.15
N TYR A 414 25.67 16.50 23.86
CA TYR A 414 25.91 15.18 23.31
C TYR A 414 25.15 14.14 24.12
N LEU A 415 24.20 13.46 23.49
CA LEU A 415 23.33 12.48 24.12
C LEU A 415 23.54 11.09 23.46
N PRO A 416 24.17 10.13 24.16
CA PRO A 416 24.22 8.74 23.73
C PRO A 416 22.85 8.09 23.91
N VAL A 417 22.17 7.80 22.80
CA VAL A 417 20.84 7.18 22.79
C VAL A 417 21.00 5.68 22.52
N THR A 418 20.36 4.85 23.35
CA THR A 418 20.29 3.40 23.16
C THR A 418 18.86 3.01 22.82
N LEU A 419 18.69 2.33 21.70
CA LEU A 419 17.45 1.70 21.26
C LEU A 419 17.34 0.32 21.89
N LEU A 420 16.28 0.10 22.67
CA LEU A 420 15.99 -1.12 23.42
C LEU A 420 14.74 -1.82 22.89
N LYS A 421 14.61 -3.11 23.21
CA LYS A 421 13.42 -3.90 22.92
C LYS A 421 12.48 -3.85 24.12
N ALA A 422 11.27 -3.36 23.92
CA ALA A 422 10.20 -3.41 24.90
C ALA A 422 9.16 -4.46 24.47
N LYS A 423 8.77 -5.34 25.40
CA LYS A 423 7.59 -6.20 25.21
C LYS A 423 6.38 -5.50 25.81
N LYS A 424 5.42 -5.08 24.99
CA LYS A 424 4.07 -4.74 25.45
C LYS A 424 3.10 -5.86 25.09
N LYS A 425 1.95 -5.92 25.77
CA LYS A 425 0.88 -6.92 25.52
C LYS A 425 0.37 -6.90 24.06
N ASP A 426 0.64 -5.83 23.32
CA ASP A 426 0.19 -5.59 21.93
C ASP A 426 1.35 -5.63 20.90
N GLY A 427 2.48 -6.26 21.24
CA GLY A 427 3.63 -6.43 20.35
C GLY A 427 4.96 -5.91 20.91
N SER A 428 6.01 -6.01 20.09
CA SER A 428 7.33 -5.44 20.43
C SER A 428 7.36 -3.96 20.07
N VAL A 429 7.63 -3.10 21.04
CA VAL A 429 7.82 -1.65 20.83
C VAL A 429 9.30 -1.33 21.06
N PHE A 430 9.81 -0.31 20.39
CA PHE A 430 11.14 0.22 20.71
C PHE A 430 11.05 1.18 21.89
N GLU A 431 11.96 1.01 22.84
CA GLU A 431 12.19 1.97 23.93
C GLU A 431 13.51 2.69 23.72
N LEU A 432 13.58 3.95 24.18
CA LEU A 432 14.79 4.76 24.11
C LEU A 432 15.33 4.95 25.53
N ALA A 433 16.65 4.84 25.68
CA ALA A 433 17.35 5.19 26.90
C ALA A 433 18.52 6.12 26.60
N ILE A 434 18.80 7.08 27.47
CA ILE A 434 19.99 7.93 27.43
C ILE A 434 20.77 7.66 28.70
N LYS A 435 22.07 7.43 28.57
CA LYS A 435 22.98 7.31 29.70
C LYS A 435 24.15 8.26 29.52
N ASN A 436 24.46 9.02 30.57
CA ASN A 436 25.59 9.93 30.61
C ASN A 436 25.60 10.96 29.46
N GLY A 437 24.42 11.46 29.08
CA GLY A 437 24.33 12.62 28.20
C GLY A 437 24.97 13.84 28.86
N GLN A 438 25.55 14.71 28.06
CA GLN A 438 26.28 15.90 28.52
C GLN A 438 25.72 17.13 27.83
N LEU A 439 25.52 18.20 28.59
CA LEU A 439 25.12 19.53 28.14
C LEU A 439 26.12 20.54 28.69
N THR A 440 26.43 21.57 27.92
CA THR A 440 27.29 22.67 28.37
C THR A 440 26.81 23.97 27.75
N THR A 441 26.87 25.05 28.52
CA THR A 441 26.76 26.39 27.92
C THR A 441 28.04 26.75 27.20
N ILE A 442 27.91 27.48 26.10
CA ILE A 442 29.04 27.98 25.31
C ILE A 442 29.53 29.32 25.88
N ASN A 443 28.58 30.15 26.32
CA ASN A 443 28.82 31.49 26.84
C ASN A 443 28.27 31.59 28.26
N GLU A 444 28.69 32.65 28.96
CA GLU A 444 28.04 33.12 30.18
C GLU A 444 26.59 33.55 29.92
N GLY A 445 25.81 33.59 30.99
CA GLY A 445 24.42 33.99 30.92
C GLY A 445 23.86 34.25 32.32
N TYR A 446 22.54 34.24 32.43
CA TYR A 446 21.88 34.42 33.72
C TYR A 446 20.71 33.45 33.90
N LEU A 447 20.41 33.19 35.17
CA LEU A 447 19.23 32.49 35.64
C LEU A 447 18.56 33.36 36.69
N GLN A 448 17.24 33.44 36.62
CA GLN A 448 16.39 34.11 37.59
C GLN A 448 15.31 33.14 38.01
N PHE A 449 15.12 32.99 39.32
CA PHE A 449 14.00 32.22 39.85
C PHE A 449 13.38 32.93 41.05
N GLU A 450 12.16 33.43 40.87
CA GLU A 450 11.45 34.19 41.89
C GLU A 450 9.94 33.89 41.89
N ASN A 451 9.47 33.06 42.82
CA ASN A 451 8.04 32.82 42.97
C ASN A 451 7.55 33.13 44.40
N SER A 452 6.23 33.27 44.54
CA SER A 452 5.56 33.55 45.82
C SER A 452 5.85 32.49 46.90
N ALA A 453 5.91 31.21 46.52
CA ALA A 453 6.22 30.10 47.43
C ALA A 453 7.64 30.19 48.03
N LEU A 454 8.64 30.49 47.22
CA LEU A 454 10.03 30.66 47.66
C LEU A 454 10.17 31.88 48.56
N LYS A 455 9.49 32.99 48.26
CA LYS A 455 9.46 34.17 49.13
C LYS A 455 8.94 33.84 50.53
N ASN A 456 7.81 33.12 50.61
CA ASN A 456 7.21 32.72 51.89
C ASN A 456 8.10 31.74 52.66
N TYR A 457 8.75 30.81 51.95
CA TYR A 457 9.65 29.83 52.58
C TYR A 457 10.94 30.48 53.13
N ALA A 458 11.48 31.47 52.41
CA ALA A 458 12.66 32.24 52.80
C ALA A 458 12.42 33.14 54.03
N GLN A 459 11.20 33.67 54.20
CA GLN A 459 10.85 34.51 55.36
C GLN A 459 11.03 33.77 56.70
N ASN A 460 10.81 32.46 56.71
CA ASN A 460 10.87 31.64 57.92
C ASN A 460 12.22 30.89 58.10
N ASN A 461 13.18 31.06 57.18
CA ASN A 461 14.43 30.29 57.16
C ASN A 461 15.63 31.17 56.69
N PRO A 462 16.47 31.68 57.60
CA PRO A 462 17.58 32.59 57.25
C PRO A 462 18.58 32.04 56.22
N ASN A 463 18.93 30.75 56.31
CA ASN A 463 19.82 30.10 55.34
C ASN A 463 19.18 29.99 53.94
N MET A 464 17.86 29.80 53.89
CA MET A 464 17.13 29.78 52.62
C MET A 464 17.00 31.16 52.00
N LYS A 465 16.94 32.21 52.83
CA LYS A 465 16.93 33.60 52.34
C LYS A 465 18.15 33.90 51.46
N ILE A 466 19.35 33.51 51.92
CA ILE A 466 20.59 33.69 51.15
C ILE A 466 20.51 32.95 49.81
N LEU A 467 20.09 31.69 49.79
CA LEU A 467 19.93 30.92 48.54
C LEU A 467 18.91 31.56 47.60
N THR A 468 17.75 31.99 48.12
CA THR A 468 16.72 32.64 47.31
C THR A 468 17.17 33.99 46.78
N ASP A 469 17.98 34.75 47.54
CA ASP A 469 18.54 36.00 47.07
C ASP A 469 19.60 35.77 45.99
N ILE A 470 20.43 34.73 46.11
CA ILE A 470 21.42 34.34 45.09
C ILE A 470 20.73 34.02 43.74
N ILE A 471 19.66 33.22 43.75
CA ILE A 471 19.01 32.76 42.51
C ILE A 471 18.07 33.78 41.85
N LYS A 472 17.77 34.93 42.50
CA LYS A 472 16.95 36.00 41.90
C LYS A 472 17.60 36.65 40.69
N ASN A 473 18.92 36.75 40.69
CA ASN A 473 19.69 37.40 39.63
C ASN A 473 21.06 36.72 39.48
N PHE A 474 21.05 35.43 39.17
CA PHE A 474 22.24 34.60 39.15
C PHE A 474 22.95 34.66 37.81
N HIS A 475 24.10 35.33 37.74
CA HIS A 475 24.94 35.34 36.55
C HIS A 475 25.91 34.17 36.59
N TYR A 476 25.78 33.23 35.65
CA TYR A 476 26.64 32.07 35.57
C TYR A 476 27.73 32.26 34.52
N THR A 477 28.95 31.83 34.85
CA THR A 477 30.08 31.75 33.92
C THR A 477 30.18 30.37 33.29
N LYS A 478 29.64 29.34 33.97
CA LYS A 478 29.65 27.96 33.50
C LYS A 478 28.40 27.22 33.96
N LEU A 479 27.70 26.59 33.03
CA LEU A 479 26.59 25.69 33.30
C LEU A 479 26.84 24.38 32.57
N GLN A 480 26.99 23.30 33.33
CA GLN A 480 27.13 21.94 32.82
C GLN A 480 25.94 21.10 33.27
N GLY A 481 25.49 20.21 32.40
CA GLY A 481 24.36 19.32 32.66
C GLY A 481 24.70 17.88 32.31
N THR A 482 24.21 16.95 33.11
CA THR A 482 24.21 15.51 32.82
C THR A 482 22.80 15.02 32.60
N VAL A 483 22.56 14.21 31.56
CA VAL A 483 21.22 13.71 31.20
C VAL A 483 21.21 12.20 31.24
N ASN A 484 20.29 11.64 32.02
CA ASN A 484 19.92 10.23 31.98
C ASN A 484 18.43 10.12 31.69
N TYR A 485 18.04 9.19 30.83
CA TYR A 485 16.63 8.94 30.52
C TYR A 485 16.39 7.44 30.43
N ALA A 486 15.42 6.94 31.18
CA ALA A 486 14.96 5.55 31.10
C ALA A 486 13.56 5.45 31.71
N ASN A 487 12.75 4.51 31.22
CA ASN A 487 11.41 4.24 31.76
C ASN A 487 10.56 5.51 31.89
N GLU A 488 10.59 6.36 30.87
CA GLU A 488 9.86 7.63 30.80
C GLU A 488 10.33 8.72 31.78
N ILE A 489 11.32 8.44 32.63
CA ILE A 489 11.88 9.39 33.60
C ILE A 489 13.19 9.97 33.05
N ALA A 490 13.28 11.30 33.00
CA ALA A 490 14.53 12.02 32.74
C ALA A 490 15.11 12.53 34.06
N LYS A 491 16.42 12.34 34.25
CA LYS A 491 17.21 12.88 35.35
C LYS A 491 18.24 13.83 34.77
N LEU A 492 18.16 15.09 35.17
CA LEU A 492 19.04 16.17 34.76
C LEU A 492 19.85 16.64 35.97
N GLY A 493 21.16 16.41 35.98
CA GLY A 493 22.07 16.90 37.01
C GLY A 493 22.82 18.13 36.51
N LEU A 494 22.59 19.29 37.10
CA LEU A 494 23.19 20.57 36.73
C LEU A 494 24.28 20.98 37.72
N ASN A 495 25.43 21.39 37.19
CA ASN A 495 26.48 22.10 37.93
C ASN A 495 26.61 23.51 37.37
N ILE A 496 26.33 24.52 38.19
CA ILE A 496 26.25 25.92 37.78
C ILE A 496 27.22 26.73 38.64
N GLN A 497 28.15 27.40 37.99
CA GLN A 497 29.16 28.26 38.63
C GLN A 497 28.89 29.71 38.23
N GLY A 498 28.87 30.60 39.21
CA GLY A 498 28.48 31.98 38.98
C GLY A 498 28.46 32.80 40.26
N SER A 499 27.75 33.92 40.20
CA SER A 499 27.60 34.86 41.31
C SER A 499 26.33 35.69 41.13
N ASN A 500 25.83 36.23 42.24
CA ASN A 500 24.87 37.33 42.21
C ASN A 500 25.54 38.55 42.86
N LEU A 501 25.73 39.64 42.11
CA LEU A 501 26.37 40.87 42.59
C LEU A 501 25.56 41.57 43.68
N ASP A 502 24.25 41.33 43.73
CA ASP A 502 23.32 41.91 44.71
C ASP A 502 23.44 41.26 46.11
N VAL A 503 24.24 40.18 46.23
CA VAL A 503 24.36 39.38 47.45
C VAL A 503 25.82 39.19 47.84
N GLU A 504 26.16 39.42 49.11
CA GLU A 504 27.47 39.08 49.70
C GLU A 504 28.69 39.57 48.88
N ASN A 505 28.58 40.75 48.23
CA ASN A 505 29.60 41.33 47.34
C ASN A 505 29.97 40.42 46.14
N GLY A 506 29.03 39.65 45.59
CA GLY A 506 29.28 38.85 44.39
C GLY A 506 30.18 37.64 44.62
N LYS A 507 30.22 37.10 45.84
CA LYS A 507 30.97 35.86 46.14
C LYS A 507 30.63 34.76 45.14
N ALA A 508 31.65 34.02 44.73
CA ALA A 508 31.48 32.89 43.82
C ALA A 508 30.62 31.79 44.49
N VAL A 509 29.66 31.28 43.74
CA VAL A 509 28.73 30.24 44.17
C VAL A 509 28.79 29.08 43.18
N ASN A 510 28.75 27.86 43.73
CA ASN A 510 28.61 26.63 42.96
C ASN A 510 27.31 25.94 43.36
N LEU A 511 26.37 25.88 42.43
CA LEU A 511 25.05 25.27 42.62
C LEU A 511 25.02 23.89 41.96
N ASN A 512 24.60 22.88 42.73
CA ASN A 512 24.36 21.54 42.24
C ASN A 512 22.87 21.25 42.34
N ILE A 513 22.20 21.09 41.20
CA ILE A 513 20.75 20.91 41.12
C ILE A 513 20.48 19.57 40.44
N ASN A 514 19.64 18.73 41.05
CA ASN A 514 19.15 17.51 40.42
C ASN A 514 17.67 17.68 40.15
N LEU A 515 17.27 17.47 38.90
CA LEU A 515 15.90 17.52 38.44
C LEU A 515 15.50 16.14 37.94
N GLU A 516 14.29 15.71 38.30
CA GLU A 516 13.70 14.45 37.86
C GLU A 516 12.30 14.73 37.33
N GLU A 517 12.03 14.32 36.09
CA GLU A 517 10.76 14.59 35.42
C GLU A 517 10.24 13.35 34.70
N ASN A 518 8.93 13.15 34.73
CA ASN A 518 8.29 12.15 33.88
C ASN A 518 7.99 12.77 32.51
N VAL A 519 8.87 12.53 31.55
CA VAL A 519 8.81 13.13 30.21
C VAL A 519 7.53 12.70 29.48
N ALA A 520 7.04 11.47 29.68
CA ALA A 520 5.80 11.04 29.05
C ALA A 520 4.60 11.85 29.54
N LYS A 521 4.46 12.05 30.85
CA LYS A 521 3.40 12.89 31.45
C LYS A 521 3.54 14.35 31.04
N LEU A 522 4.76 14.88 30.98
CA LEU A 522 5.03 16.23 30.50
C LEU A 522 4.61 16.41 29.04
N LEU A 523 5.04 15.51 28.14
CA LEU A 523 4.65 15.58 26.73
C LEU A 523 3.14 15.39 26.55
N MET A 524 2.50 14.53 27.35
CA MET A 524 1.05 14.38 27.36
C MET A 524 0.34 15.66 27.80
N SER A 525 0.81 16.35 28.85
CA SER A 525 0.20 17.61 29.29
C SER A 525 0.33 18.71 28.23
N LEU A 526 1.48 18.79 27.55
CA LEU A 526 1.69 19.69 26.40
C LEU A 526 0.74 19.36 25.24
N GLN A 527 0.55 18.08 24.96
CA GLN A 527 -0.37 17.61 23.93
C GLN A 527 -1.85 17.83 24.32
N LEU A 528 -2.19 18.08 25.58
CA LEU A 528 -3.57 18.38 25.99
C LEU A 528 -3.88 19.89 26.00
N SER A 529 -2.83 20.73 25.95
CA SER A 529 -2.88 22.18 25.72
C SER A 529 -3.10 22.51 24.23
N ASP A 530 -3.36 23.77 23.87
CA ASP A 530 -3.76 24.27 22.54
C ASP A 530 -2.69 24.12 21.41
N GLN A 531 -1.72 23.23 21.57
CA GLN A 531 -0.50 23.16 20.76
C GLN A 531 -0.44 21.97 19.79
N ILE A 532 -1.50 21.16 19.70
CA ILE A 532 -1.62 20.07 18.73
C ILE A 532 -2.95 20.14 17.98
N SER A 533 -3.00 19.56 16.78
CA SER A 533 -4.24 19.51 16.02
C SER A 533 -5.31 18.64 16.71
N GLU A 534 -6.57 19.04 16.58
CA GLU A 534 -7.74 18.34 17.14
C GLU A 534 -7.77 16.82 16.87
N PRO A 535 -7.34 16.31 15.69
CA PRO A 535 -7.25 14.86 15.45
C PRO A 535 -6.26 14.15 16.39
N VAL A 536 -5.09 14.75 16.66
CA VAL A 536 -4.10 14.19 17.59
C VAL A 536 -4.65 14.22 19.02
N ARG A 537 -5.31 15.32 19.41
CA ARG A 537 -5.92 15.49 20.75
C ARG A 537 -6.99 14.44 21.03
N LYS A 538 -7.90 14.20 20.07
CA LYS A 538 -8.94 13.16 20.18
C LYS A 538 -8.34 11.76 20.33
N ARG A 539 -7.26 11.45 19.60
CA ARG A 539 -6.57 10.16 19.71
C ARG A 539 -5.95 9.94 21.09
N ILE A 540 -5.29 10.97 21.63
CA ILE A 540 -4.71 10.92 22.98
C ILE A 540 -5.81 10.71 24.02
N GLN A 541 -6.91 11.47 23.94
CA GLN A 541 -8.06 11.30 24.84
C GLN A 541 -8.66 9.88 24.76
N ALA A 542 -8.82 9.32 23.56
CA ALA A 542 -9.31 7.96 23.38
C ALA A 542 -8.38 6.91 24.01
N ARG A 543 -7.07 7.09 23.88
CA ARG A 543 -6.06 6.22 24.50
C ARG A 543 -6.10 6.30 26.03
N LEU A 544 -6.17 7.51 26.60
CA LEU A 544 -6.29 7.71 28.04
C LEU A 544 -7.56 7.07 28.61
N LYS A 545 -8.70 7.19 27.90
CA LYS A 545 -9.94 6.50 28.29
C LYS A 545 -9.80 4.97 28.29
N LYS A 546 -9.07 4.40 27.32
CA LYS A 546 -8.80 2.95 27.22
C LYS A 546 -7.82 2.45 28.28
N GLU A 547 -6.91 3.31 28.74
CA GLU A 547 -5.97 3.02 29.83
C GLU A 547 -6.63 3.17 31.21
N ALA A 548 -7.56 4.10 31.37
CA ALA A 548 -8.33 4.30 32.61
C ALA A 548 -9.46 3.28 32.83
N SER A 549 -9.90 2.58 31.77
CA SER A 549 -10.91 1.51 31.84
C SER A 549 -10.32 0.11 32.03
N LYS A 550 -9.00 0.01 32.21
CA LYS A 550 -8.26 -1.18 32.61
C LYS A 550 -7.76 -1.02 34.03
#